data_AF-A0A182K0L2-F1
#
_entry.id   AF-A0A182K0L2-F1
#
_cell.length_a   1.000
_cell.length_b   1.000
_cell.length_c   1.000
_cell.angle_alpha   90.00
_cell.angle_beta   90.00
_cell.angle_gamma   90.00
#
_symmetry.space_group_name_H-M   'P 1'
#
loop_
_entity.id
_entity.type
_entity.pdbx_description
1 polymer ?
#
loop_
_entity_poly.entity_id
_entity_poly.type
_entity_poly.pdbx_seq_one_letter_code
_entity_poly.pdbx_strand_id
1 'polypeptide(L)'
;MFKYFAVVALVLACNAGNASAIWCFTCSTFNNTNCLVPIVNILLSECPPSPDVSEVTCYTRIVGQDVERGCVTALAPLERDNCALVNNCQLCANENNTACNGDLFPRGRLHCHQCEGLTNSTCGEEIQTEATSCLRFVADDQCVVRVRENTVVRGCLSEHEACRDSRDCHVCSGNGCNFRHFEFNAAGSMVAQIQLLVGAILLSAFVANSL
;
A
#
# COMPACT_ATOMS: atom_id res chain seq x y z
N MET A 1 40.60 -39.11 34.64
CA MET A 1 40.51 -37.73 34.13
C MET A 1 39.93 -37.65 32.71
N PHE A 2 40.46 -38.39 31.73
CA PHE A 2 39.92 -38.41 30.34
C PHE A 2 38.43 -38.74 30.20
N LYS A 3 37.89 -39.67 31.00
CA LYS A 3 36.46 -40.04 30.97
C LYS A 3 35.54 -38.89 31.38
N TYR A 4 35.97 -38.02 32.29
CA TYR A 4 35.19 -36.86 32.73
C TYR A 4 35.17 -35.76 31.67
N PHE A 5 36.30 -35.52 31.00
CA PHE A 5 36.36 -34.58 29.88
C PHE A 5 35.50 -35.02 28.69
N ALA A 6 35.48 -36.32 28.38
CA ALA A 6 34.62 -36.85 27.32
C ALA A 6 33.13 -36.68 27.63
N VAL A 7 32.71 -36.92 28.89
CA VAL A 7 31.32 -36.72 29.32
C VAL A 7 30.93 -35.24 29.30
N VAL A 8 31.81 -34.34 29.76
CA VAL A 8 31.55 -32.89 29.71
C VAL A 8 31.47 -32.38 28.27
N ALA A 9 32.33 -32.85 27.37
CA ALA A 9 32.28 -32.50 25.95
C ALA A 9 31.00 -33.02 25.26
N LEU A 10 30.54 -34.23 25.60
CA LEU A 10 29.29 -34.81 25.08
C LEU A 10 28.06 -34.06 25.61
N VAL A 11 28.06 -33.66 26.89
CA VAL A 11 26.97 -32.84 27.46
C VAL A 11 26.94 -31.45 26.84
N LEU A 12 28.09 -30.80 26.61
CA LEU A 12 28.17 -29.51 25.92
C LEU A 12 27.70 -29.62 24.46
N ALA A 13 28.07 -30.70 23.75
CA ALA A 13 27.62 -30.95 22.38
C ALA A 13 26.12 -31.30 22.29
N CYS A 14 25.56 -31.99 23.29
CA CYS A 14 24.11 -32.25 23.37
C CYS A 14 23.28 -30.99 23.74
N ASN A 15 23.87 -30.02 24.44
CA ASN A 15 23.21 -28.74 24.76
C ASN A 15 23.40 -27.67 23.66
N ALA A 16 24.32 -27.88 22.74
CA ALA A 16 24.37 -27.14 21.48
C ALA A 16 23.27 -27.70 20.55
N GLY A 17 22.01 -27.55 20.96
CA GLY A 17 20.89 -27.68 20.03
C GLY A 17 21.18 -26.77 18.83
N ASN A 18 20.88 -27.25 17.63
CA ASN A 18 21.04 -26.49 16.39
C ASN A 18 20.21 -25.20 16.48
N ALA A 19 20.82 -24.12 16.97
CA ALA A 19 20.22 -22.80 16.97
C ALA A 19 20.26 -22.31 15.52
N SER A 20 19.18 -22.59 14.78
CA SER A 20 19.00 -22.02 13.46
C SER A 20 18.80 -20.51 13.58
N ALA A 21 19.63 -19.74 12.90
CA ALA A 21 19.47 -18.29 12.80
C ALA A 21 18.15 -17.98 12.09
N ILE A 22 17.28 -17.20 12.74
CA ILE A 22 15.99 -16.78 12.21
C ILE A 22 16.14 -15.37 11.64
N TRP A 23 15.69 -15.18 10.41
CA TRP A 23 15.74 -13.89 9.73
C TRP A 23 14.34 -13.40 9.43
N CYS A 24 14.04 -12.15 9.76
CA CYS A 24 12.78 -11.50 9.45
C CYS A 24 13.06 -10.16 8.76
N PHE A 25 12.09 -9.67 7.97
CA PHE A 25 12.11 -8.27 7.60
C PHE A 25 11.83 -7.42 8.85
N THR A 26 12.66 -6.41 9.09
CA THR A 26 12.55 -5.48 10.21
C THR A 26 12.53 -4.05 9.69
N CYS A 27 11.35 -3.47 9.53
CA CYS A 27 11.18 -2.16 8.90
C CYS A 27 9.82 -1.54 9.20
N SER A 28 9.63 -0.27 8.82
CA SER A 28 8.31 0.37 8.79
C SER A 28 8.11 1.22 7.53
N THR A 29 6.89 1.31 7.01
CA THR A 29 6.57 2.25 5.92
C THR A 29 6.67 3.71 6.34
N PHE A 30 6.66 3.98 7.65
CA PHE A 30 6.85 5.33 8.20
C PHE A 30 8.22 5.91 7.83
N ASN A 31 9.27 5.07 7.80
CA ASN A 31 10.64 5.49 7.51
C ASN A 31 11.18 4.95 6.18
N ASN A 32 10.60 3.88 5.63
CA ASN A 32 11.05 3.27 4.38
C ASN A 32 9.88 2.67 3.60
N THR A 33 9.55 3.28 2.46
CA THR A 33 8.43 2.85 1.61
C THR A 33 8.59 1.42 1.07
N ASN A 34 9.83 0.92 0.92
CA ASN A 34 10.09 -0.45 0.50
C ASN A 34 9.66 -1.50 1.55
N CYS A 35 9.31 -1.08 2.76
CA CYS A 35 8.75 -1.99 3.77
C CYS A 35 7.36 -2.50 3.42
N LEU A 36 6.65 -1.86 2.49
CA LEU A 36 5.32 -2.30 2.06
C LEU A 36 5.36 -3.69 1.44
N VAL A 37 6.30 -3.93 0.52
CA VAL A 37 6.62 -5.25 -0.06
C VAL A 37 8.15 -5.36 -0.15
N PRO A 38 8.81 -5.81 0.93
CA PRO A 38 10.26 -5.86 0.96
C PRO A 38 10.79 -6.98 0.06
N ILE A 39 11.67 -6.62 -0.88
CA ILE A 39 12.34 -7.54 -1.82
C ILE A 39 13.86 -7.58 -1.65
N VAL A 40 14.40 -6.81 -0.69
CA VAL A 40 15.83 -6.55 -0.54
C VAL A 40 16.38 -7.12 0.76
N ASN A 41 17.54 -7.74 0.68
CA ASN A 41 18.25 -8.29 1.85
C ASN A 41 18.63 -7.22 2.89
N ILE A 42 18.68 -5.94 2.50
CA ILE A 42 19.04 -4.85 3.42
C ILE A 42 18.00 -4.60 4.53
N LEU A 43 16.76 -5.07 4.35
CA LEU A 43 15.71 -4.97 5.37
C LEU A 43 15.60 -6.23 6.23
N LEU A 44 16.39 -7.27 5.93
CA LEU A 44 16.47 -8.48 6.74
C LEU A 44 17.39 -8.24 7.94
N SER A 45 16.95 -8.71 9.10
CA SER A 45 17.76 -8.74 10.31
C SER A 45 17.62 -10.10 10.99
N GLU A 46 18.71 -10.52 11.64
CA GLU A 46 18.71 -11.71 12.48
C GLU A 46 17.91 -11.44 13.75
N CYS A 47 16.99 -12.33 14.07
CA CYS A 47 16.19 -12.24 15.28
C CYS A 47 16.99 -12.68 16.50
N PRO A 48 16.81 -11.99 17.64
CA PRO A 48 17.42 -12.42 18.90
C PRO A 48 17.08 -13.89 19.20
N PRO A 49 18.07 -14.69 19.63
CA PRO A 49 17.84 -16.08 19.97
C PRO A 49 16.82 -16.18 21.10
N SER A 50 15.89 -17.12 20.99
CA SER A 50 14.87 -17.39 22.00
C SER A 50 14.85 -18.90 22.31
N PRO A 51 14.79 -19.30 23.60
CA PRO A 51 14.56 -20.70 23.95
C PRO A 51 13.16 -21.17 23.50
N ASP A 52 12.24 -20.21 23.33
CA ASP A 52 10.89 -20.40 22.81
C ASP A 52 10.86 -20.06 21.32
N VAL A 53 11.71 -20.70 20.49
CA VAL A 53 11.48 -20.68 19.05
C VAL A 53 10.19 -21.45 18.80
N SER A 54 9.07 -20.76 18.91
CA SER A 54 7.75 -21.28 18.59
C SER A 54 7.63 -21.51 17.09
N GLU A 55 6.56 -22.18 16.68
CA GLU A 55 6.20 -22.29 15.27
C GLU A 55 6.14 -20.92 14.56
N VAL A 56 5.91 -19.81 15.29
CA VAL A 56 5.94 -18.44 14.74
C VAL A 56 7.28 -17.73 14.99
N THR A 57 7.77 -17.03 13.98
CA THR A 57 9.09 -16.40 13.94
C THR A 57 9.04 -14.90 13.71
N CYS A 58 8.18 -14.44 12.79
CA CYS A 58 8.07 -13.04 12.40
C CYS A 58 6.65 -12.50 12.58
N TYR A 59 6.54 -11.18 12.66
CA TYR A 59 5.27 -10.46 12.62
C TYR A 59 5.22 -9.43 11.49
N THR A 60 4.01 -9.09 11.07
CA THR A 60 3.67 -7.87 10.31
C THR A 60 2.43 -7.24 10.95
N ARG A 61 2.38 -5.92 11.09
CA ARG A 61 1.25 -5.21 11.70
C ARG A 61 1.04 -3.82 11.14
N ILE A 62 -0.10 -3.21 11.49
CA ILE A 62 -0.35 -1.78 11.26
C ILE A 62 -0.19 -1.02 12.58
N VAL A 63 0.68 0.00 12.57
CA VAL A 63 0.85 0.99 13.63
C VAL A 63 0.43 2.34 13.09
N GLY A 64 -0.67 2.90 13.59
CA GLY A 64 -1.31 4.07 12.99
C GLY A 64 -1.85 3.72 11.60
N GLN A 65 -1.17 4.18 10.54
CA GLN A 65 -1.49 3.87 9.15
C GLN A 65 -0.35 3.12 8.44
N ASP A 66 0.75 2.86 9.15
CA ASP A 66 1.98 2.33 8.59
C ASP A 66 2.12 0.83 8.84
N VAL A 67 2.70 0.13 7.86
CA VAL A 67 3.09 -1.27 8.03
C VAL A 67 4.37 -1.32 8.85
N GLU A 68 4.42 -2.19 9.84
CA GLU A 68 5.61 -2.51 10.62
C GLU A 68 5.86 -4.03 10.58
N ARG A 69 7.13 -4.41 10.39
CA ARG A 69 7.58 -5.80 10.31
C ARG A 69 8.67 -6.03 11.34
N GLY A 70 8.70 -7.21 11.95
CA GLY A 70 9.79 -7.56 12.86
C GLY A 70 9.78 -9.00 13.34
N CYS A 71 10.66 -9.28 14.31
CA CYS A 71 10.81 -10.56 14.98
C CYS A 71 9.79 -10.71 16.11
N VAL A 72 9.17 -11.88 16.23
CA VAL A 72 8.23 -12.15 17.34
C VAL A 72 8.91 -12.01 18.71
N THR A 73 10.20 -12.31 18.79
CA THR A 73 11.01 -12.18 20.03
C THR A 73 11.19 -10.73 20.49
N ALA A 74 10.88 -9.74 19.64
CA ALA A 74 10.87 -8.34 20.02
C ALA A 74 9.54 -7.87 20.64
N LEU A 75 8.47 -8.69 20.55
CA LEU A 75 7.16 -8.36 21.12
C LEU A 75 7.07 -8.80 22.58
N ALA A 76 6.38 -8.01 23.40
CA ALA A 76 6.03 -8.46 24.75
C ALA A 76 5.03 -9.64 24.69
N PRO A 77 4.98 -10.54 25.69
CA PRO A 77 4.09 -11.71 25.65
C PRO A 77 2.63 -11.37 25.37
N LEU A 78 2.08 -10.37 26.08
CA LEU A 78 0.70 -9.91 25.87
C LEU A 78 0.47 -9.34 24.46
N GLU A 79 1.46 -8.65 23.90
CA GLU A 79 1.39 -8.05 22.58
C GLU A 79 1.39 -9.12 21.48
N ARG A 80 2.25 -10.12 21.62
CA ARG A 80 2.28 -11.30 20.76
C ARG A 80 0.95 -12.06 20.80
N ASP A 81 0.43 -12.32 22.01
CA ASP A 81 -0.81 -13.08 22.18
C ASP A 81 -2.01 -12.32 21.59
N ASN A 82 -2.04 -10.99 21.75
CA ASN A 82 -3.05 -10.13 21.12
C ASN A 82 -2.93 -10.05 19.60
N CYS A 83 -1.70 -10.07 19.05
CA CYS A 83 -1.48 -10.01 17.61
C CYS A 83 -2.22 -11.12 16.85
N ALA A 84 -2.34 -12.31 17.44
CA ALA A 84 -3.06 -13.44 16.86
C ALA A 84 -4.60 -13.25 16.81
N LEU A 85 -5.14 -12.24 17.51
CA LEU A 85 -6.58 -12.03 17.69
C LEU A 85 -7.12 -10.83 16.89
N VAL A 86 -6.25 -9.96 16.39
CA VAL A 86 -6.64 -8.68 15.76
C VAL A 86 -6.24 -8.64 14.28
N ASN A 87 -7.13 -8.12 13.43
CA ASN A 87 -6.92 -8.11 11.98
C ASN A 87 -5.82 -7.14 11.49
N ASN A 88 -5.27 -6.31 12.38
CA ASN A 88 -4.18 -5.39 12.05
C ASN A 88 -2.80 -5.97 12.39
N CYS A 89 -2.70 -7.25 12.75
CA CYS A 89 -1.45 -7.93 13.04
C CYS A 89 -1.48 -9.38 12.53
N GLN A 90 -0.34 -9.88 12.08
CA GLN A 90 -0.18 -11.24 11.56
C GLN A 90 1.15 -11.80 12.04
N LEU A 91 1.10 -13.00 12.62
CA LEU A 91 2.26 -13.81 12.94
C LEU A 91 2.47 -14.85 11.83
N CYS A 92 3.72 -15.21 11.56
CA CYS A 92 4.04 -16.24 10.57
C CYS A 92 5.30 -17.02 10.94
N ALA A 93 5.46 -18.19 10.32
CA ALA A 93 6.58 -19.11 10.46
C ALA A 93 7.49 -19.02 9.23
N ASN A 94 8.80 -18.93 9.43
CA ASN A 94 9.76 -19.05 8.34
C ASN A 94 9.79 -20.48 7.78
N GLU A 95 9.88 -20.59 6.45
CA GLU A 95 10.05 -21.86 5.74
C GLU A 95 11.35 -21.83 4.94
N ASN A 96 12.15 -22.90 4.97
CA ASN A 96 13.41 -23.01 4.22
C ASN A 96 14.35 -21.79 4.39
N ASN A 97 14.46 -21.26 5.62
CA ASN A 97 15.25 -20.06 5.96
C ASN A 97 14.81 -18.77 5.22
N THR A 98 13.60 -18.74 4.66
CA THR A 98 13.02 -17.55 4.03
C THR A 98 12.16 -16.80 5.04
N ALA A 99 12.34 -15.49 5.13
CA ALA A 99 11.53 -14.63 5.98
C ALA A 99 10.06 -14.65 5.52
N CYS A 100 9.15 -15.07 6.39
CA CYS A 100 7.73 -15.24 6.05
C CYS A 100 6.96 -13.91 5.99
N ASN A 101 7.48 -12.86 6.63
CA ASN A 101 6.80 -11.59 6.78
C ASN A 101 7.11 -10.63 5.61
N GLY A 102 7.11 -11.12 4.37
CA GLY A 102 7.38 -10.32 3.16
C GLY A 102 6.15 -9.93 2.34
N ASP A 103 5.03 -10.63 2.53
CA ASP A 103 3.80 -10.41 1.77
C ASP A 103 3.19 -9.02 1.99
N LEU A 104 2.50 -8.49 0.98
CA LEU A 104 1.70 -7.27 1.10
C LEU A 104 0.71 -7.39 2.27
N PHE A 105 0.70 -6.38 3.15
CA PHE A 105 -0.13 -6.36 4.34
C PHE A 105 -0.84 -5.00 4.53
N PRO A 106 -2.10 -4.98 4.98
CA PRO A 106 -3.03 -6.12 5.00
C PRO A 106 -3.36 -6.57 3.58
N ARG A 107 -3.77 -7.84 3.41
CA ARG A 107 -4.23 -8.34 2.12
C ARG A 107 -5.50 -7.60 1.70
N GLY A 108 -5.63 -7.29 0.41
CA GLY A 108 -6.81 -6.60 -0.14
C GLY A 108 -6.89 -5.10 0.16
N ARG A 109 -5.81 -4.48 0.64
CA ARG A 109 -5.73 -3.02 0.77
C ARG A 109 -5.93 -2.32 -0.59
N LEU A 110 -6.36 -1.07 -0.56
CA LEU A 110 -6.67 -0.29 -1.76
C LEU A 110 -5.46 -0.15 -2.70
N HIS A 111 -5.72 -0.26 -4.00
CA HIS A 111 -4.80 0.07 -5.07
C HIS A 111 -5.30 1.30 -5.82
N CYS A 112 -4.44 2.29 -6.04
CA CYS A 112 -4.75 3.48 -6.84
C CYS A 112 -3.68 3.70 -7.90
N HIS A 113 -4.01 4.41 -8.97
CA HIS A 113 -2.97 4.97 -9.82
C HIS A 113 -2.30 6.10 -9.06
N GLN A 114 -0.97 6.12 -9.10
CA GLN A 114 -0.14 7.06 -8.34
C GLN A 114 0.85 7.73 -9.29
N CYS A 115 0.72 9.04 -9.47
CA CYS A 115 1.61 9.82 -10.32
C CYS A 115 1.47 11.31 -10.04
N GLU A 116 2.51 12.07 -10.36
CA GLU A 116 2.49 13.53 -10.42
C GLU A 116 3.09 13.97 -11.74
N GLY A 117 2.42 14.89 -12.42
CA GLY A 117 2.88 15.37 -13.72
C GLY A 117 2.06 16.53 -14.23
N LEU A 118 2.35 16.93 -15.46
CA LEU A 118 1.57 17.94 -16.17
C LEU A 118 0.30 17.31 -16.76
N THR A 119 -0.70 18.14 -17.05
CA THR A 119 -1.95 17.72 -17.74
C THR A 119 -1.70 17.07 -19.10
N ASN A 120 -0.63 17.44 -19.79
CA ASN A 120 -0.21 16.86 -21.08
C ASN A 120 0.80 15.71 -20.94
N SER A 121 1.00 15.20 -19.73
CA SER A 121 1.86 14.03 -19.46
C SER A 121 1.03 12.75 -19.36
N THR A 122 1.70 11.60 -19.32
CA THR A 122 1.06 10.29 -19.10
C THR A 122 0.21 10.23 -17.83
N CYS A 123 0.44 11.10 -16.84
CA CYS A 123 -0.38 11.20 -15.63
C CYS A 123 -1.75 11.87 -15.87
N GLY A 124 -1.81 12.81 -16.83
CA GLY A 124 -3.05 13.49 -17.22
C GLY A 124 -3.93 12.66 -18.14
N GLU A 125 -3.32 11.71 -18.86
CA GLU A 125 -4.01 10.78 -19.74
C GLU A 125 -4.79 9.69 -19.01
N GLU A 126 -5.60 8.94 -19.76
CA GLU A 126 -6.23 7.72 -19.26
C GLU A 126 -5.18 6.64 -18.99
N ILE A 127 -5.20 6.07 -17.79
CA ILE A 127 -4.23 5.08 -17.35
C ILE A 127 -4.78 3.68 -17.61
N GLN A 128 -4.02 2.89 -18.36
CA GLN A 128 -4.34 1.49 -18.70
C GLN A 128 -3.47 0.47 -17.94
N THR A 129 -2.47 0.94 -17.20
CA THR A 129 -1.60 0.08 -16.39
C THR A 129 -2.25 -0.25 -15.06
N GLU A 130 -1.90 -1.38 -14.46
CA GLU A 130 -2.38 -1.76 -13.14
C GLU A 130 -2.12 -0.68 -12.07
N ALA A 131 -3.06 -0.55 -11.14
CA ALA A 131 -2.93 0.32 -9.98
C ALA A 131 -1.98 -0.26 -8.93
N THR A 132 -1.26 0.60 -8.22
CA THR A 132 -0.30 0.20 -7.19
C THR A 132 -0.91 0.35 -5.80
N SER A 133 -0.50 -0.52 -4.87
CA SER A 133 -0.96 -0.49 -3.48
C SER A 133 -0.72 0.89 -2.84
N CYS A 134 -1.71 1.42 -2.12
CA CYS A 134 -1.51 2.60 -1.28
C CYS A 134 -0.45 2.31 -0.20
N LEU A 135 0.38 3.30 0.15
CA LEU A 135 1.43 3.10 1.15
C LEU A 135 0.85 2.99 2.55
N ARG A 136 -0.10 3.86 2.86
CA ARG A 136 -0.83 3.92 4.13
C ARG A 136 -2.08 3.06 4.09
N PHE A 137 -2.39 2.43 5.22
CA PHE A 137 -3.58 1.61 5.37
C PHE A 137 -4.64 2.38 6.14
N VAL A 138 -5.75 2.68 5.45
CA VAL A 138 -6.99 3.18 6.03
C VAL A 138 -8.11 2.30 5.49
N ALA A 139 -8.99 1.82 6.37
CA ALA A 139 -10.01 0.82 5.99
C ALA A 139 -10.93 1.30 4.86
N ASP A 140 -11.35 2.57 4.93
CA ASP A 140 -12.22 3.23 3.94
C ASP A 140 -11.45 4.26 3.10
N ASP A 141 -10.20 3.94 2.75
CA ASP A 141 -9.41 4.82 1.88
C ASP A 141 -10.04 4.95 0.49
N GLN A 142 -9.67 6.02 -0.20
CA GLN A 142 -10.18 6.34 -1.53
C GLN A 142 -9.04 6.73 -2.45
N CYS A 143 -9.24 6.55 -3.75
CA CYS A 143 -8.32 7.11 -4.73
C CYS A 143 -8.68 8.56 -5.01
N VAL A 144 -7.67 9.34 -5.37
CA VAL A 144 -7.81 10.76 -5.67
C VAL A 144 -7.19 11.08 -7.02
N VAL A 145 -7.80 12.04 -7.72
CA VAL A 145 -7.22 12.84 -8.80
C VAL A 145 -7.34 14.30 -8.40
N ARG A 146 -6.24 15.03 -8.31
CA ARG A 146 -6.22 16.47 -8.09
C ARG A 146 -5.70 17.15 -9.35
N VAL A 147 -6.46 18.11 -9.85
CA VAL A 147 -6.03 18.93 -10.98
C VAL A 147 -6.07 20.40 -10.59
N ARG A 148 -4.92 21.04 -10.65
CA ARG A 148 -4.79 22.47 -10.34
C ARG A 148 -3.87 23.10 -11.35
N GLU A 149 -4.35 24.15 -12.01
CA GLU A 149 -3.65 24.83 -13.10
C GLU A 149 -3.24 23.83 -14.20
N ASN A 150 -1.95 23.53 -14.33
CA ASN A 150 -1.42 22.61 -15.34
C ASN A 150 -0.84 21.32 -14.74
N THR A 151 -1.14 21.02 -13.48
CA THR A 151 -0.62 19.85 -12.75
C THR A 151 -1.73 18.88 -12.43
N VAL A 152 -1.44 17.59 -12.62
CA VAL A 152 -2.29 16.46 -12.25
C VAL A 152 -1.54 15.61 -11.22
N VAL A 153 -2.23 15.29 -10.13
CA VAL A 153 -1.75 14.34 -9.12
C VAL A 153 -2.78 13.24 -8.95
N ARG A 154 -2.35 11.98 -9.03
CA ARG A 154 -3.16 10.81 -8.70
C ARG A 154 -2.54 10.12 -7.50
N GLY A 155 -3.36 9.60 -6.59
CA GLY A 155 -2.85 8.89 -5.43
C GLY A 155 -3.95 8.31 -4.55
N CYS A 156 -3.57 7.96 -3.32
CA CYS A 156 -4.47 7.55 -2.27
C CYS A 156 -4.79 8.75 -1.36
N LEU A 157 -6.03 8.84 -0.89
CA LEU A 157 -6.52 9.99 -0.11
C LEU A 157 -5.79 10.10 1.23
N SER A 158 -5.47 8.97 1.88
CA SER A 158 -4.65 8.90 3.11
C SER A 158 -3.24 9.52 2.98
N GLU A 159 -2.75 9.65 1.76
CA GLU A 159 -1.45 10.23 1.41
C GLU A 159 -1.59 11.67 0.87
N HIS A 160 -2.82 12.10 0.58
CA HIS A 160 -3.16 13.40 -0.02
C HIS A 160 -4.29 14.07 0.76
N GLU A 161 -4.11 14.20 2.08
CA GLU A 161 -5.11 14.68 3.03
C GLU A 161 -5.74 16.05 2.65
N ALA A 162 -5.01 16.90 1.95
CA ALA A 162 -5.52 18.18 1.42
C ALA A 162 -6.71 18.02 0.45
N CYS A 163 -6.94 16.81 -0.07
CA CYS A 163 -8.05 16.50 -0.97
C CYS A 163 -9.34 16.08 -0.26
N ARG A 164 -9.36 15.98 1.08
CA ARG A 164 -10.61 15.67 1.79
C ARG A 164 -11.68 16.74 1.62
N ASP A 165 -11.26 18.01 1.63
CA ASP A 165 -12.16 19.17 1.61
C ASP A 165 -11.91 20.12 0.42
N SER A 166 -11.15 19.67 -0.59
CA SER A 166 -10.79 20.50 -1.75
C SER A 166 -11.71 20.23 -2.94
N ARG A 167 -12.18 21.31 -3.58
CA ARG A 167 -12.94 21.24 -4.85
C ARG A 167 -12.08 20.91 -6.06
N ASP A 168 -10.76 21.03 -5.94
CA ASP A 168 -9.80 20.68 -7.00
C ASP A 168 -9.51 19.18 -7.05
N CYS A 169 -10.11 18.40 -6.14
CA CYS A 169 -9.90 16.97 -6.03
C CYS A 169 -11.18 16.19 -6.34
N HIS A 170 -11.02 15.15 -7.14
CA HIS A 170 -12.03 14.13 -7.38
C HIS A 170 -11.62 12.87 -6.63
N VAL A 171 -12.48 12.41 -5.72
CA VAL A 171 -12.29 11.17 -4.97
C VAL A 171 -13.21 10.09 -5.52
N CYS A 172 -12.73 8.85 -5.51
CA CYS A 172 -13.52 7.70 -5.91
C CYS A 172 -13.14 6.48 -5.07
N SER A 173 -14.06 5.52 -4.97
CA SER A 173 -13.87 4.28 -4.21
C SER A 173 -13.68 3.09 -5.15
N GLY A 174 -12.78 2.18 -4.77
CA GLY A 174 -12.47 0.97 -5.52
C GLY A 174 -11.09 1.01 -6.20
N ASN A 175 -10.53 -0.17 -6.44
CA ASN A 175 -9.20 -0.31 -7.01
C ASN A 175 -9.10 0.37 -8.38
N GLY A 176 -8.09 1.23 -8.54
CA GLY A 176 -7.78 1.90 -9.81
C GLY A 176 -8.89 2.82 -10.32
N CYS A 177 -9.89 3.20 -9.51
CA CYS A 177 -11.02 4.01 -10.00
C CYS A 177 -10.59 5.39 -10.54
N ASN A 178 -9.41 5.85 -10.16
CA ASN A 178 -8.81 7.10 -10.59
C ASN A 178 -8.02 6.95 -11.91
N PHE A 179 -8.54 6.19 -12.88
CA PHE A 179 -7.85 5.90 -14.16
C PHE A 179 -8.18 6.89 -15.29
N ARG A 180 -9.37 7.52 -15.26
CA ARG A 180 -9.89 8.29 -16.40
C ARG A 180 -9.02 9.49 -16.77
N HIS A 181 -8.95 9.80 -18.07
CA HIS A 181 -8.40 11.06 -18.56
C HIS A 181 -9.14 12.24 -17.91
N PHE A 182 -8.39 13.27 -17.52
CA PHE A 182 -9.00 14.46 -16.94
C PHE A 182 -9.22 15.53 -18.02
N GLU A 183 -10.44 15.62 -18.53
CA GLU A 183 -10.81 16.77 -19.35
C GLU A 183 -11.07 17.97 -18.44
N PHE A 184 -10.31 19.07 -18.61
CA PHE A 184 -10.51 20.35 -17.90
C PHE A 184 -11.86 21.04 -18.26
N ASN A 185 -12.81 20.30 -18.82
CA ASN A 185 -13.97 20.85 -19.50
C ASN A 185 -15.22 20.79 -18.64
N ALA A 186 -15.23 21.60 -17.57
CA ALA A 186 -16.46 22.22 -17.09
C ALA A 186 -17.14 23.12 -18.16
N ALA A 187 -16.55 23.27 -19.35
CA ALA A 187 -17.11 23.98 -20.51
C ALA A 187 -17.49 23.06 -21.70
N GLY A 188 -17.18 21.77 -21.67
CA GLY A 188 -17.34 20.86 -22.81
C GLY A 188 -18.78 20.52 -23.16
N SER A 189 -19.72 20.73 -22.23
CA SER A 189 -21.15 20.51 -22.47
C SER A 189 -21.88 21.75 -23.03
N MET A 190 -21.25 22.93 -23.05
CA MET A 190 -21.88 24.16 -23.55
C MET A 190 -21.82 24.29 -25.08
N VAL A 191 -20.79 23.73 -25.72
CA VAL A 191 -20.60 23.87 -27.18
C VAL A 191 -21.65 23.05 -27.95
N ALA A 192 -21.99 21.86 -27.47
CA ALA A 192 -23.02 21.02 -28.10
C ALA A 192 -24.43 21.64 -27.98
N GLN A 193 -24.75 22.29 -26.86
CA GLN A 193 -26.05 22.93 -26.65
C GLN A 193 -26.21 24.23 -27.46
N ILE A 194 -25.14 25.01 -27.63
CA ILE A 194 -25.18 26.24 -28.43
C ILE A 194 -25.40 25.95 -29.91
N GLN A 195 -24.78 24.89 -30.47
CA GLN A 195 -24.97 24.53 -31.88
C GLN A 195 -26.41 24.07 -32.18
N LEU A 196 -27.03 23.31 -31.26
CA LEU A 196 -28.44 22.90 -31.36
C LEU A 196 -29.39 24.11 -31.31
N LEU A 197 -29.10 25.09 -30.44
CA LEU A 197 -29.93 26.30 -30.29
C LEU A 197 -29.85 27.19 -31.54
N VAL A 198 -28.66 27.40 -32.08
CA VAL A 198 -28.46 28.19 -33.32
C VAL A 198 -29.11 27.50 -34.52
N GLY A 199 -29.01 26.18 -34.63
CA GLY A 199 -29.69 25.40 -35.67
C GLY A 199 -31.21 25.54 -35.61
N ALA A 200 -31.80 25.49 -34.41
CA ALA A 200 -33.23 25.66 -34.22
C ALA A 200 -33.72 27.08 -34.57
N ILE A 201 -32.95 28.11 -34.19
CA ILE A 201 -33.26 29.51 -34.51
C ILE A 201 -33.22 29.74 -36.03
N LEU A 202 -32.18 29.25 -36.71
CA LEU A 202 -32.07 29.38 -38.16
C LEU A 202 -33.22 28.67 -38.88
N LEU A 203 -33.55 27.43 -38.49
CA LEU A 203 -34.70 26.70 -39.04
C LEU A 203 -36.02 27.46 -38.87
N SER A 204 -36.25 28.06 -37.69
CA SER A 204 -37.46 28.84 -37.43
C SER A 204 -37.54 30.12 -38.28
N ALA A 205 -36.40 30.78 -38.55
CA ALA A 205 -36.35 31.97 -39.40
C ALA A 205 -36.58 31.63 -40.89
N PHE A 206 -36.11 30.48 -41.36
CA PHE A 206 -36.39 30.00 -42.73
C PHE A 206 -37.87 29.66 -42.94
N VAL A 207 -38.53 29.05 -41.94
CA VAL A 207 -39.97 28.73 -42.01
C VAL A 207 -40.82 30.01 -41.97
N ALA A 208 -40.43 31.03 -41.20
CA ALA A 208 -41.15 32.29 -41.13
C ALA A 208 -41.09 33.14 -42.42
N ASN A 209 -40.03 32.98 -43.23
CA ASN A 209 -39.86 33.69 -44.51
C ASN A 209 -40.42 32.94 -45.73
N SER A 210 -40.94 31.73 -45.54
CA SER A 210 -41.49 30.88 -46.63
C SER A 210 -43.03 30.76 -46.60
N LEU A 211 -43.69 31.53 -45.72
CA LEU A 211 -45.14 31.80 -45.68
C LEU A 211 -45.41 33.22 -46.17
#